data_AF-A0A9X1M7V9-F1
#
_entry.id   AF-A0A9X1M7V9-F1
#
_cell.length_a   1.000
_cell.length_b   1.000
_cell.length_c   1.000
_cell.angle_alpha   90.00
_cell.angle_beta   90.00
_cell.angle_gamma   90.00
#
_symmetry.space_group_name_H-M   'P 1'
#
loop_
_entity.id
_entity.type
_entity.pdbx_description
1 polymer ?
#
loop_
_entity_poly.entity_id
_entity_poly.type
_entity_poly.pdbx_seq_one_letter_code
_entity_poly.pdbx_strand_id
1 'polypeptide(L)'
;MTSPLSRMQALRRILNLVNGTTAAGLLAARAGRVPVRSGPGGLLLAEGWRLPLPRAAAFTLGNVILYRSRASRAFDAGPASDLLQHEARHSSQYAVLGPAFLPLYFAAAGYSRLRAGDPASSNIFEILAGLSDGGYPARRG
;
A
#
# COMPACT_ATOMS: atom_id res chain seq x y z
N MET A 1 -18.30 9.40 12.47
CA MET A 1 -17.58 10.69 12.29
C MET A 1 -16.15 10.36 11.87
N THR A 2 -15.72 10.79 10.68
CA THR A 2 -14.30 10.65 10.28
C THR A 2 -13.48 11.66 11.08
N SER A 3 -12.52 11.21 11.89
CA SER A 3 -11.61 12.10 12.60
C SER A 3 -10.91 13.04 11.62
N PRO A 4 -10.65 14.31 12.00
CA PRO A 4 -9.92 15.24 11.15
C PRO A 4 -8.54 14.67 10.81
N LEU A 5 -8.09 14.91 9.57
CA LEU A 5 -6.79 14.44 9.10
C LEU A 5 -5.67 15.11 9.89
N SER A 6 -4.66 14.33 10.28
CA SER A 6 -3.41 14.92 10.77
C SER A 6 -2.72 15.70 9.65
N ARG A 7 -1.87 16.67 10.01
CA ARG A 7 -1.09 17.46 9.03
C ARG A 7 -0.26 16.55 8.11
N MET A 8 0.31 15.48 8.65
CA MET A 8 1.09 14.51 7.88
C MET A 8 0.23 13.69 6.92
N GLN A 9 -0.98 13.30 7.34
CA GLN A 9 -1.93 12.60 6.46
C GLN A 9 -2.43 13.50 5.34
N ALA A 10 -2.72 14.77 5.64
CA ALA A 10 -3.09 15.76 4.64
C ALA A 10 -1.95 15.99 3.63
N LEU A 11 -0.72 16.16 4.11
CA LEU A 11 0.46 16.33 3.27
C LEU A 11 0.69 15.12 2.36
N ARG A 12 0.66 13.90 2.91
CA ARG A 12 0.76 12.65 2.14
C ARG A 12 -0.29 12.58 1.02
N ARG A 13 -1.54 12.90 1.33
CA ARG A 13 -2.64 12.93 0.34
C ARG A 13 -2.37 13.97 -0.76
N ILE A 14 -1.94 15.18 -0.40
CA ILE A 14 -1.66 16.25 -1.35
C ILE A 14 -0.49 15.86 -2.26
N LEU A 15 0.63 15.39 -1.70
CA LEU A 15 1.80 14.98 -2.48
C LEU A 15 1.46 13.85 -3.46
N ASN A 16 0.72 12.84 -3.02
CA ASN A 16 0.26 11.77 -3.89
C ASN A 16 -0.75 12.21 -4.96
N LEU A 17 -1.45 13.32 -4.75
CA LEU A 17 -2.32 13.92 -5.76
C LEU A 17 -1.48 14.69 -6.78
N VAL A 18 -0.56 15.55 -6.30
CA VAL A 18 0.32 16.39 -7.12
C VAL A 18 1.23 15.54 -8.01
N ASN A 19 1.80 14.45 -7.48
CA ASN A 19 2.68 13.56 -8.25
C ASN A 19 1.92 12.58 -9.17
N GLY A 20 0.58 12.65 -9.22
CA GLY A 20 -0.27 11.86 -10.11
C GLY A 20 -0.47 10.39 -9.72
N THR A 21 0.22 9.89 -8.69
CA THR A 21 0.14 8.47 -8.30
C THR A 21 -1.25 8.09 -7.76
N THR A 22 -1.96 9.02 -7.11
CA THR A 22 -3.37 8.80 -6.71
C THR A 22 -4.27 8.63 -7.93
N ALA A 23 -4.06 9.43 -8.98
CA ALA A 23 -4.82 9.27 -10.22
C ALA A 23 -4.56 7.91 -10.86
N ALA A 24 -3.29 7.46 -10.88
CA ALA A 24 -2.94 6.11 -11.31
C ALA A 24 -3.65 5.02 -10.49
N GLY A 25 -3.72 5.18 -9.15
CA GLY A 25 -4.48 4.33 -8.24
C GLY A 25 -5.96 4.22 -8.59
N LEU A 26 -6.60 5.36 -8.88
CA LEU A 26 -8.01 5.42 -9.26
C LEU A 26 -8.26 4.80 -10.63
N LEU A 27 -7.34 5.01 -11.60
CA LEU A 27 -7.41 4.36 -12.91
C LEU A 27 -7.25 2.84 -12.79
N ALA A 28 -6.35 2.36 -11.93
CA ALA A 28 -6.21 0.95 -11.63
C ALA A 28 -7.50 0.38 -11.02
N ALA A 29 -8.08 1.05 -10.02
CA ALA A 29 -9.36 0.63 -9.42
C ALA A 29 -10.48 0.57 -10.47
N ARG A 30 -10.56 1.57 -11.37
CA ARG A 30 -11.51 1.60 -12.49
C ARG A 30 -11.28 0.45 -13.46
N ALA A 31 -10.03 0.16 -13.83
CA ALA A 31 -9.67 -0.96 -14.69
C ALA A 31 -10.03 -2.32 -14.05
N GLY A 32 -9.83 -2.44 -12.75
CA GLY A 32 -10.26 -3.61 -11.96
C GLY A 32 -11.76 -3.65 -11.66
N ARG A 33 -12.53 -2.63 -12.07
CA ARG A 33 -13.97 -2.44 -11.74
C ARG A 33 -14.26 -2.54 -10.25
N VAL A 34 -13.37 -1.96 -9.46
CA VAL A 34 -13.40 -2.01 -8.00
C VAL A 34 -13.96 -0.69 -7.47
N PRO A 35 -15.01 -0.70 -6.62
CA PRO A 35 -15.53 0.50 -6.01
C PRO A 35 -14.51 1.10 -5.04
N VAL A 36 -14.40 2.44 -5.03
CA VAL A 36 -13.50 3.16 -4.15
C VAL A 36 -14.30 3.83 -3.04
N ARG A 37 -13.90 3.61 -1.79
CA ARG A 37 -14.47 4.23 -0.59
C ARG A 37 -13.41 4.99 0.19
N SER A 38 -13.82 6.02 0.92
CA SER A 38 -12.92 6.70 1.85
C SER A 38 -12.56 5.79 3.02
N GLY A 39 -11.29 5.80 3.41
CA GLY A 39 -10.76 5.06 4.54
C GLY A 39 -10.08 5.96 5.59
N PRO A 40 -9.56 5.35 6.66
CA PRO A 40 -8.81 6.04 7.70
C PRO A 40 -7.64 6.87 7.17
N GLY A 41 -7.34 7.99 7.85
CA GLY A 41 -6.19 8.83 7.52
C GLY A 41 -6.20 9.44 6.12
N GLY A 42 -7.39 9.53 5.49
CA GLY A 42 -7.57 10.10 4.16
C GLY A 42 -7.14 9.18 3.02
N LEU A 43 -6.92 7.90 3.29
CA LEU A 43 -6.69 6.86 2.29
C LEU A 43 -7.97 6.58 1.49
N LEU A 44 -7.78 6.05 0.28
CA LEU A 44 -8.86 5.51 -0.54
C LEU A 44 -8.74 4.00 -0.59
N LEU A 45 -9.81 3.29 -0.27
CA LEU A 45 -9.85 1.84 -0.17
C LEU A 45 -10.65 1.28 -1.34
N ALA A 46 -10.08 0.34 -2.07
CA ALA A 46 -10.71 -0.33 -3.20
C ALA A 46 -10.74 -1.85 -2.95
N GLU A 47 -11.90 -2.35 -2.52
CA GLU A 47 -12.10 -3.76 -2.20
C GLU A 47 -12.66 -4.54 -3.38
N GLY A 48 -12.06 -5.71 -3.65
CA GLY A 48 -12.58 -6.67 -4.62
C GLY A 48 -11.66 -6.82 -5.82
N TRP A 49 -10.36 -6.58 -5.65
CA TRP A 49 -9.38 -6.80 -6.70
C TRP A 49 -9.34 -8.28 -7.13
N ARG A 50 -9.72 -8.55 -8.38
CA ARG A 50 -9.82 -9.91 -8.94
C ARG A 50 -8.76 -10.22 -10.00
N LEU A 51 -8.06 -9.22 -10.52
CA LEU A 51 -7.02 -9.44 -11.53
C LEU A 51 -5.90 -10.33 -10.97
N PRO A 52 -5.25 -11.15 -11.82
CA PRO A 52 -4.26 -12.13 -11.38
C PRO A 52 -2.98 -11.48 -10.80
N LEU A 53 -2.69 -10.25 -11.20
CA LEU A 53 -1.56 -9.48 -10.72
C LEU A 53 -2.04 -8.17 -10.06
N PRO A 54 -1.34 -7.70 -9.02
CA PRO A 54 -0.32 -8.41 -8.24
C PRO A 54 -0.90 -9.56 -7.40
N ARG A 55 -0.11 -10.60 -7.10
CA ARG A 55 -0.55 -11.79 -6.31
C ARG A 55 -0.75 -11.51 -4.81
N ALA A 56 -0.45 -10.29 -4.36
CA ALA A 56 -0.59 -9.87 -2.97
C ALA A 56 -2.06 -9.82 -2.51
N ALA A 57 -2.25 -9.77 -1.19
CA ALA A 57 -3.57 -9.64 -0.55
C ALA A 57 -4.13 -8.22 -0.70
N ALA A 58 -3.22 -7.25 -0.58
CA ALA A 58 -3.42 -5.82 -0.76
C ALA A 58 -2.19 -5.25 -1.48
N PHE A 59 -2.34 -4.06 -2.06
CA PHE A 59 -1.23 -3.27 -2.57
C PHE A 59 -1.63 -1.80 -2.64
N THR A 60 -0.63 -0.92 -2.60
CA THR A 60 -0.83 0.52 -2.65
C THR A 60 -0.37 1.11 -3.99
N LEU A 61 -1.15 2.08 -4.49
CA LEU A 61 -0.78 2.93 -5.62
C LEU A 61 -1.14 4.38 -5.27
N GLY A 62 -0.12 5.18 -4.93
CA GLY A 62 -0.30 6.53 -4.42
C GLY A 62 -1.09 6.54 -3.11
N ASN A 63 -2.25 7.21 -3.09
CA ASN A 63 -3.15 7.26 -1.94
C ASN A 63 -4.30 6.23 -1.99
N VAL A 64 -4.24 5.28 -2.93
CA VAL A 64 -5.26 4.24 -3.12
C VAL A 64 -4.70 2.88 -2.72
N ILE A 65 -5.40 2.18 -1.81
CA ILE A 65 -5.10 0.81 -1.41
C ILE A 65 -6.11 -0.10 -2.08
N LEU A 66 -5.63 -1.02 -2.92
CA LEU A 66 -6.42 -2.02 -3.61
C LEU A 66 -6.22 -3.36 -2.93
N TYR A 67 -7.29 -4.06 -2.60
CA TYR A 67 -7.20 -5.35 -1.91
C TYR A 67 -8.27 -6.34 -2.33
N ARG A 68 -7.97 -7.62 -2.10
CA ARG A 68 -8.86 -8.74 -2.42
C ARG A 68 -9.88 -8.92 -1.30
N SER A 69 -11.05 -9.47 -1.61
CA SER A 69 -12.10 -9.72 -0.60
C SER A 69 -11.63 -10.59 0.57
N ARG A 70 -10.66 -11.49 0.35
CA ARG A 70 -10.04 -12.28 1.45
C ARG A 70 -9.31 -11.43 2.50
N ALA A 71 -8.91 -10.22 2.16
CA ALA A 71 -8.26 -9.27 3.07
C ALA A 71 -9.26 -8.30 3.73
N SER A 72 -10.54 -8.35 3.36
CA SER A 72 -11.56 -7.38 3.81
C SER A 72 -11.64 -7.27 5.33
N ARG A 73 -11.63 -8.40 6.04
CA ARG A 73 -11.60 -8.46 7.51
C ARG A 73 -10.46 -7.67 8.14
N ALA A 74 -9.28 -7.67 7.51
CA ALA A 74 -8.16 -6.88 8.00
C ALA A 74 -8.44 -5.38 7.84
N PHE A 75 -9.07 -4.93 6.74
CA PHE A 75 -9.40 -3.52 6.54
C PHE A 75 -10.63 -3.05 7.35
N ASP A 76 -11.53 -3.96 7.73
CA ASP A 76 -12.69 -3.67 8.58
C ASP A 76 -12.31 -3.34 10.04
N ALA A 77 -11.17 -3.86 10.51
CA ALA A 77 -10.59 -3.46 11.80
C ALA A 77 -10.16 -1.98 11.84
N GLY A 78 -10.21 -1.28 10.69
CA GLY A 78 -10.01 0.16 10.60
C GLY A 78 -8.58 0.56 10.99
N PRO A 79 -8.40 1.67 11.74
CA PRO A 79 -7.06 2.18 12.10
C PRO A 79 -6.19 1.19 12.89
N ALA A 80 -6.78 0.21 13.58
CA ALA A 80 -6.05 -0.80 14.36
C ALA A 80 -5.50 -1.95 13.50
N SER A 81 -5.78 -1.95 12.20
CA SER A 81 -5.32 -2.98 11.28
C SER A 81 -3.84 -2.82 10.94
N ASP A 82 -3.04 -3.83 11.24
CA ASP A 82 -1.62 -3.86 10.86
C ASP A 82 -1.44 -3.80 9.33
N LEU A 83 -2.25 -4.56 8.58
CA LEU A 83 -2.19 -4.54 7.12
C LEU A 83 -2.55 -3.16 6.55
N LEU A 84 -3.54 -2.47 7.13
CA LEU A 84 -3.86 -1.09 6.72
C LEU A 84 -2.69 -0.15 7.01
N GLN A 85 -2.07 -0.27 8.18
CA GLN A 85 -0.92 0.54 8.57
C GLN A 85 0.30 0.29 7.66
N HIS A 86 0.53 -0.97 7.28
CA HIS A 86 1.56 -1.37 6.31
C HIS A 86 1.35 -0.68 4.96
N GLU A 87 0.16 -0.81 4.38
CA GLU A 87 -0.18 -0.16 3.12
C GLU A 87 -0.17 1.38 3.22
N ALA A 88 -0.55 1.93 4.38
CA ALA A 88 -0.45 3.37 4.63
C ALA A 88 1.01 3.87 4.60
N ARG A 89 1.97 3.06 5.07
CA ARG A 89 3.41 3.39 5.00
C ARG A 89 3.91 3.36 3.56
N HIS A 90 3.48 2.41 2.73
CA HIS A 90 3.74 2.46 1.29
C HIS A 90 3.17 3.71 0.63
N SER A 91 1.98 4.16 1.06
CA SER A 91 1.43 5.41 0.55
C SER A 91 2.28 6.63 0.91
N SER A 92 2.92 6.65 2.08
CA SER A 92 3.91 7.67 2.44
C SER A 92 5.17 7.58 1.59
N GLN A 93 5.63 6.37 1.25
CA GLN A 93 6.77 6.18 0.34
C GLN A 93 6.48 6.72 -1.06
N TYR A 94 5.27 6.49 -1.59
CA TYR A 94 4.80 7.15 -2.81
C TYR A 94 4.75 8.68 -2.69
N ALA A 95 4.36 9.22 -1.53
CA ALA A 95 4.30 10.68 -1.36
C ALA A 95 5.69 11.31 -1.48
N VAL A 96 6.74 10.62 -1.04
CA VAL A 96 8.13 11.08 -1.09
C VAL A 96 8.77 10.82 -2.46
N LEU A 97 8.62 9.60 -3.00
CA LEU A 97 9.33 9.17 -4.21
C LEU A 97 8.51 9.33 -5.50
N GLY A 98 7.21 9.58 -5.36
CA GLY A 98 6.28 9.66 -6.48
C GLY A 98 6.31 8.40 -7.35
N PRO A 99 6.23 8.53 -8.69
CA PRO A 99 6.22 7.39 -9.59
C PRO A 99 7.53 6.58 -9.58
N ALA A 100 8.65 7.17 -9.11
CA ALA A 100 9.93 6.45 -8.99
C ALA A 100 9.89 5.35 -7.91
N PHE A 101 8.90 5.37 -7.00
CA PHE A 101 8.74 4.32 -6.00
C PHE A 101 8.60 2.92 -6.63
N LEU A 102 7.76 2.76 -7.66
CA LEU A 102 7.51 1.45 -8.29
C LEU A 102 8.78 0.78 -8.83
N PRO A 103 9.59 1.42 -9.71
CA PRO A 103 10.80 0.79 -10.21
C PRO A 103 11.82 0.50 -9.10
N LEU A 104 11.97 1.41 -8.12
CA LEU A 104 12.86 1.19 -6.98
C LEU A 104 12.39 0.02 -6.11
N TYR A 105 11.09 -0.07 -5.85
CA TYR A 105 10.48 -1.16 -5.12
C TYR A 105 10.70 -2.50 -5.81
N PHE A 106 10.48 -2.59 -7.13
CA PHE A 106 10.73 -3.83 -7.87
C PHE A 106 12.21 -4.21 -7.92
N ALA A 107 13.11 -3.23 -8.03
CA ALA A 107 14.55 -3.48 -7.95
C ALA A 107 14.94 -4.05 -6.58
N ALA A 108 14.45 -3.45 -5.48
CA ALA A 108 14.70 -3.92 -4.12
C ALA A 108 14.08 -5.32 -3.87
N ALA A 109 12.88 -5.56 -4.39
CA ALA A 109 12.23 -6.88 -4.31
C ALA A 109 12.99 -7.95 -5.10
N GLY A 110 13.51 -7.60 -6.30
CA GLY A 110 14.36 -8.48 -7.10
C GLY A 110 15.67 -8.82 -6.39
N TYR A 111 16.34 -7.81 -5.84
CA TYR A 111 17.53 -7.99 -5.01
C TYR A 111 17.26 -8.89 -3.80
N SER A 112 16.17 -8.64 -3.08
CA SER A 112 15.75 -9.48 -1.95
C SER A 112 15.51 -10.92 -2.37
N ARG A 113 14.87 -11.13 -3.52
CA ARG A 113 14.61 -12.48 -4.03
C ARG A 113 15.91 -13.22 -4.38
N LEU A 114 16.89 -12.54 -4.94
CA LEU A 114 18.22 -13.11 -5.20
C LEU A 114 19.01 -13.40 -3.92
N ARG A 115 18.91 -12.54 -2.91
CA ARG A 115 19.69 -12.64 -1.66
C ARG A 115 19.08 -13.58 -0.61
N ALA A 116 17.77 -13.51 -0.41
CA ALA A 116 17.05 -14.13 0.71
C ALA A 116 16.02 -15.19 0.26
N GLY A 117 15.76 -15.32 -1.05
CA GLY A 117 14.79 -16.26 -1.60
C GLY A 117 13.34 -15.74 -1.61
N ASP A 118 13.10 -14.54 -1.08
CA ASP A 118 11.78 -13.91 -0.99
C ASP A 118 11.86 -12.39 -1.31
N PRO A 119 10.78 -11.76 -1.79
CA PRO A 119 10.81 -10.38 -2.26
C PRO A 119 10.83 -9.31 -1.14
N ALA A 120 10.77 -9.70 0.14
CA ALA A 120 10.51 -8.77 1.24
C ALA A 120 11.68 -8.66 2.25
N SER A 121 12.32 -9.76 2.62
CA SER A 121 13.30 -9.82 3.73
C SER A 121 14.49 -8.88 3.59
N SER A 122 14.90 -8.50 2.39
CA SER A 122 15.97 -7.53 2.12
C SER A 122 15.48 -6.33 1.28
N ASN A 123 14.17 -6.13 1.18
CA ASN A 123 13.59 -4.99 0.51
C ASN A 123 13.38 -3.86 1.53
N ILE A 124 14.15 -2.78 1.41
CA ILE A 124 14.09 -1.65 2.34
C ILE A 124 12.68 -1.05 2.44
N PHE A 125 11.90 -1.08 1.36
CA PHE A 125 10.54 -0.53 1.36
C PHE A 125 9.58 -1.37 2.19
N GLU A 126 9.73 -2.68 2.16
CA GLU A 126 8.97 -3.65 2.98
C GLU A 126 9.39 -3.57 4.44
N ILE A 127 10.69 -3.45 4.71
CA ILE A 127 11.24 -3.27 6.07
C ILE A 127 10.69 -1.98 6.69
N LEU A 128 10.77 -0.87 5.96
CA LEU A 128 10.24 0.43 6.40
C LEU A 128 8.70 0.43 6.49
N ALA A 129 8.02 -0.45 5.75
CA ALA A 129 6.57 -0.65 5.85
C ALA A 129 6.16 -1.65 6.94
N GLY A 130 7.11 -2.23 7.69
CA GLY A 130 6.84 -3.21 8.74
C GLY A 130 6.46 -4.57 8.16
N LEU A 131 7.44 -5.48 8.09
CA LEU A 131 7.28 -6.82 7.52
C LEU A 131 6.17 -7.63 8.20
N SER A 132 6.12 -7.62 9.54
CA SER A 132 5.11 -8.33 10.34
C SER A 132 3.70 -7.90 9.95
N ASP A 133 3.53 -6.61 9.74
CA ASP A 133 2.23 -5.97 9.53
C ASP A 133 1.70 -6.29 8.12
N GLY A 134 2.60 -6.52 7.16
CA GLY A 134 2.30 -7.02 5.82
C GLY A 134 2.08 -8.54 5.74
N GLY A 135 2.22 -9.25 6.86
CA GLY A 135 2.07 -10.71 6.93
C GLY A 135 3.34 -11.50 6.59
N TYR A 136 4.51 -10.86 6.54
CA TYR A 136 5.78 -11.55 6.42
C TYR A 136 6.31 -11.93 7.82
N PRO A 137 6.73 -13.19 8.03
CA PRO A 137 7.35 -13.55 9.29
C PRO A 137 8.63 -12.74 9.47
N ALA A 138 8.75 -12.04 10.61
CA ALA A 138 10.03 -11.48 11.01
C ALA A 138 11.03 -12.63 11.11
N ARG A 139 12.09 -12.63 10.30
CA ARG A 139 13.16 -13.61 10.48
C ARG A 139 13.73 -13.36 11.88
N ARG A 140 13.60 -14.35 12.77
CA ARG A 140 14.43 -14.42 13.97
C ARG A 140 15.86 -14.60 13.45
N GLY A 141 16.67 -13.54 13.58
CA GLY A 141 18.12 -13.65 13.51
C GLY A 141 18.64 -14.46 14.69
#